data_AF-A0A7C5XUN0-F1
#
_entry.id   AF-A0A7C5XUN0-F1
#
_cell.length_a   1.000
_cell.length_b   1.000
_cell.length_c   1.000
_cell.angle_alpha   90.00
_cell.angle_beta   90.00
_cell.angle_gamma   90.00
#
_symmetry.space_group_name_H-M   'P 1'
#
loop_
_entity.id
_entity.type
_entity.pdbx_description
1 polymer ?
#
loop_
_entity_poly.entity_id
_entity_poly.type
_entity_poly.pdbx_seq_one_letter_code
_entity_poly.pdbx_strand_id
1 'polypeptide(L)'
;MNTVVWYRFHCTLVDVLILLGCAVIVSVAVRGIGWLERPDARHLAALSLLGTAYTVLSEQINVGLVESWAYSHLMPVVPGTNIGVVPVLQWLILPAAAAWLASRVR
;
A
#
# COMPACT_ATOMS: atom_id res chain seq x y z
N MET A 1 1.72 -21.89 -17.03
CA MET A 1 2.27 -21.04 -15.95
C MET A 1 1.52 -21.34 -14.66
N ASN A 2 2.23 -21.50 -13.54
CA ASN A 2 1.60 -21.70 -12.23
C ASN A 2 0.79 -20.44 -11.87
N THR A 3 -0.53 -20.56 -11.74
CA THR A 3 -1.46 -19.44 -11.45
C THR A 3 -1.06 -18.71 -10.16
N VAL A 4 -0.58 -19.43 -9.15
CA VAL A 4 -0.09 -18.87 -7.88
C VAL A 4 1.07 -17.90 -8.08
N VAL A 5 2.04 -18.25 -8.94
CA VAL A 5 3.20 -17.38 -9.20
C VAL A 5 2.76 -16.11 -9.92
N TRP A 6 1.81 -16.24 -10.86
CA TRP A 6 1.25 -15.11 -11.58
C TRP A 6 0.54 -14.12 -10.65
N TYR A 7 -0.34 -14.60 -9.76
CA TYR A 7 -1.05 -13.74 -8.81
C TYR A 7 -0.09 -12.97 -7.91
N ARG A 8 0.94 -13.65 -7.37
CA ARG A 8 1.94 -12.99 -6.50
C ARG A 8 2.70 -11.89 -7.25
N PHE A 9 3.09 -12.15 -8.50
CA PHE A 9 3.80 -11.17 -9.30
C PHE A 9 2.90 -9.97 -9.65
N HIS A 10 1.66 -10.23 -10.07
CA HIS A 10 0.69 -9.19 -10.38
C HIS A 10 0.40 -8.31 -9.16
N CYS A 11 0.17 -8.89 -7.98
CA CYS A 11 -0.04 -8.14 -6.74
C CYS A 11 1.17 -7.26 -6.39
N THR A 12 2.39 -7.80 -6.42
CA THR A 12 3.60 -7.00 -6.15
C THR A 12 3.77 -5.85 -7.13
N LEU A 13 3.51 -6.10 -8.42
CA LEU A 13 3.61 -5.06 -9.45
C LEU A 13 2.60 -3.93 -9.18
N VAL A 14 1.35 -4.29 -8.87
CA VAL A 14 0.30 -3.32 -8.55
C VAL A 14 0.64 -2.54 -7.27
N ASP A 15 1.15 -3.19 -6.23
CA ASP A 15 1.57 -2.52 -4.99
C ASP A 15 2.66 -1.47 -5.24
N VAL A 16 3.65 -1.80 -6.07
CA VAL A 16 4.69 -0.84 -6.49
C VAL A 16 4.08 0.33 -7.24
N LEU A 17 3.14 0.09 -8.15
CA LEU A 17 2.46 1.16 -8.89
C LEU A 17 1.64 2.07 -7.98
N ILE A 18 0.93 1.51 -6.99
CA ILE A 18 0.19 2.31 -6.01
C ILE A 18 1.16 3.16 -5.17
N LEU A 19 2.30 2.58 -4.75
CA LEU A 19 3.29 3.27 -3.94
C LEU A 19 3.89 4.46 -4.70
N LEU A 20 4.25 4.24 -5.96
CA LEU A 20 4.75 5.28 -6.86
C LEU A 20 3.68 6.35 -7.12
N GLY A 21 2.43 5.96 -7.37
CA GLY A 21 1.32 6.88 -7.53
C GLY A 21 1.12 7.79 -6.31
N CYS A 22 1.13 7.21 -5.11
CA CYS A 22 1.07 7.96 -3.85
C CYS A 22 2.27 8.91 -3.72
N ALA A 23 3.47 8.47 -4.07
CA ALA A 23 4.67 9.30 -3.98
C ALA A 23 4.61 10.49 -4.95
N VAL A 24 4.06 10.30 -6.16
CA VAL A 24 3.80 11.38 -7.11
C VAL A 24 2.79 12.37 -6.53
N ILE A 25 1.67 11.89 -5.98
CA ILE A 25 0.64 12.75 -5.36
C ILE A 25 1.25 13.60 -4.24
N VAL A 26 2.01 12.99 -3.33
CA VAL A 26 2.70 13.71 -2.25
C VAL A 26 3.69 14.73 -2.82
N SER A 27 4.51 14.34 -3.81
CA SER A 27 5.50 15.23 -4.42
C SER A 27 4.88 16.43 -5.13
N VAL A 28 3.74 16.25 -5.79
CA VAL A 28 2.96 17.34 -6.40
C VAL A 28 2.40 18.25 -5.32
N ALA A 29 1.85 17.70 -4.23
CA ALA A 29 1.28 18.47 -3.13
C ALA A 29 2.34 19.34 -2.43
N VAL A 30 3.56 18.83 -2.25
CA VAL A 30 4.68 19.56 -1.63
C VAL A 30 5.53 20.34 -2.63
N ARG A 31 5.18 20.28 -3.93
CA ARG A 31 5.89 20.93 -5.05
C ARG A 31 7.38 20.59 -5.09
N GLY A 32 7.73 19.33 -4.82
CA GLY A 32 9.11 18.88 -4.87
C GLY A 32 9.31 17.40 -4.54
N ILE A 33 10.47 16.89 -4.92
CA ILE A 33 10.91 15.50 -4.65
C ILE A 33 11.98 15.42 -3.55
N GLY A 34 12.40 16.56 -2.99
CA GLY A 34 13.48 16.62 -1.98
C GLY A 34 13.16 15.84 -0.70
N TRP A 35 11.89 15.59 -0.42
CA TRP A 35 11.46 14.73 0.69
C TRP A 35 11.83 13.25 0.49
N LEU A 36 12.06 12.79 -0.75
CA LEU A 36 12.59 11.44 -0.98
C LEU A 36 14.07 11.34 -0.56
N GLU A 37 14.82 12.43 -0.69
CA GLU A 37 16.23 12.47 -0.29
C GLU A 37 16.40 12.59 1.22
N ARG A 38 15.49 13.31 1.87
CA ARG A 38 15.41 13.46 3.32
C ARG A 38 13.99 13.14 3.77
N PRO A 39 13.69 11.84 4.00
CA PRO A 39 12.36 11.41 4.38
C PRO A 39 11.92 12.08 5.69
N ASP A 40 10.93 12.97 5.56
CA ASP A 40 10.24 13.58 6.69
C ASP A 40 9.06 12.68 7.07
N ALA A 41 8.87 12.48 8.38
CA ALA A 41 7.77 11.71 8.95
C ALA A 41 6.39 12.18 8.43
N ARG A 42 6.23 13.48 8.15
CA ARG A 42 4.97 14.02 7.60
C ARG A 42 4.65 13.47 6.21
N HIS A 43 5.64 13.42 5.33
CA HIS A 43 5.45 12.92 3.96
C HIS A 43 5.26 11.41 3.93
N LEU A 44 5.97 10.68 4.80
CA LEU A 44 5.78 9.24 4.97
C LEU A 44 4.39 8.90 5.54
N ALA A 45 3.91 9.69 6.50
CA ALA A 45 2.56 9.54 7.03
C ALA A 45 1.52 9.81 5.94
N ALA A 46 1.69 10.87 5.14
CA ALA A 46 0.81 11.16 4.00
C ALA A 46 0.79 10.01 2.98
N LEU A 47 1.96 9.46 2.64
CA LEU A 47 2.07 8.31 1.74
C LEU A 47 1.33 7.08 2.29
N SER A 48 1.55 6.78 3.57
CA SER A 48 0.94 5.64 4.25
C SER A 48 -0.58 5.79 4.35
N LEU A 49 -1.07 7.00 4.62
CA LEU A 49 -2.50 7.30 4.66
C LEU A 49 -3.14 7.16 3.28
N LEU A 50 -2.51 7.68 2.22
CA LEU A 50 -3.01 7.57 0.85
C LEU A 50 -3.08 6.10 0.39
N GLY A 51 -2.01 5.33 0.62
CA GLY A 51 -1.98 3.92 0.28
C GLY A 51 -3.00 3.10 1.09
N THR A 52 -3.09 3.35 2.40
CA THR A 52 -4.10 2.70 3.25
C THR A 52 -5.51 3.03 2.79
N ALA A 53 -5.81 4.29 2.49
CA ALA A 53 -7.11 4.71 1.99
C ALA A 53 -7.46 4.03 0.66
N TYR A 54 -6.50 3.99 -0.28
CA TYR A 54 -6.69 3.28 -1.55
C TYR A 54 -7.00 1.80 -1.32
N THR A 55 -6.24 1.13 -0.45
CA THR A 55 -6.41 -0.30 -0.17
C THR A 55 -7.74 -0.59 0.52
N VAL A 56 -8.14 0.22 1.49
CA VAL A 56 -9.46 0.10 2.14
C VAL A 56 -10.58 0.22 1.11
N LEU A 57 -10.53 1.22 0.24
CA LEU A 57 -11.55 1.40 -0.81
C LEU A 57 -11.56 0.23 -1.80
N SER A 58 -10.38 -0.22 -2.23
CA SER A 58 -10.24 -1.35 -3.15
C SER A 58 -10.77 -2.65 -2.56
N GLU A 59 -10.50 -2.94 -1.29
CA GLU A 59 -11.01 -4.12 -0.61
C GLU A 59 -12.53 -4.06 -0.42
N GLN A 60 -13.08 -2.91 -0.01
CA GLN A 60 -14.53 -2.79 0.13
C GLN A 60 -15.25 -3.01 -1.21
N ILE A 61 -14.68 -2.55 -2.31
CA ILE A 61 -15.23 -2.79 -3.64
C ILE A 61 -15.09 -4.27 -4.02
N ASN A 62 -13.90 -4.85 -3.92
CA ASN A 62 -13.66 -6.19 -4.43
C ASN A 62 -14.25 -7.30 -3.56
N VAL A 63 -14.16 -7.18 -2.24
CA VAL A 63 -14.66 -8.19 -1.29
C VAL A 63 -16.13 -7.95 -0.96
N GLY A 64 -16.55 -6.69 -0.86
CA GLY A 64 -17.92 -6.35 -0.43
C GLY A 64 -18.92 -6.18 -1.57
N LEU A 65 -18.58 -5.44 -2.62
CA LEU A 65 -19.53 -5.08 -3.70
C LEU A 65 -19.48 -6.04 -4.88
N VAL A 66 -18.27 -6.35 -5.35
CA VAL A 66 -18.03 -7.14 -6.56
C VAL A 66 -17.88 -8.63 -6.21
N GLU A 67 -17.56 -8.95 -4.96
CA GLU A 67 -17.26 -10.30 -4.48
C GLU A 67 -16.27 -11.06 -5.38
N SER A 68 -15.30 -10.34 -5.97
CA SER A 68 -14.34 -10.91 -6.92
C SER A 68 -13.39 -11.90 -6.24
N TRP A 69 -13.19 -11.76 -4.93
CA TRP A 69 -12.50 -12.74 -4.08
C TRP A 69 -12.97 -12.63 -2.63
N ALA A 70 -12.75 -13.68 -1.85
CA ALA A 70 -13.06 -13.74 -0.43
C ALA A 70 -11.83 -14.13 0.40
N TYR A 71 -11.76 -13.61 1.61
CA TYR A 71 -10.72 -13.98 2.56
C TYR A 71 -10.93 -15.38 3.12
N SER A 72 -9.83 -16.12 3.31
CA SER A 72 -9.89 -17.41 4.00
C SER A 72 -10.19 -17.21 5.50
N HIS A 73 -10.72 -18.23 6.15
CA HIS A 73 -10.98 -18.21 7.60
C HIS A 73 -9.73 -17.94 8.47
N LEU A 74 -8.53 -18.15 7.94
CA LEU A 74 -7.27 -17.91 8.64
C LEU A 74 -6.81 -16.45 8.55
N MET A 75 -7.40 -15.64 7.67
CA MET A 75 -6.98 -14.26 7.47
C MET A 75 -7.69 -13.34 8.47
N PRO A 76 -6.95 -12.63 9.34
CA PRO A 76 -7.56 -11.69 10.26
C PRO A 76 -8.11 -10.49 9.49
N VAL A 77 -9.36 -10.16 9.75
CA VAL A 77 -10.02 -8.96 9.25
C VAL A 77 -10.16 -7.94 10.36
N VAL A 78 -10.19 -6.66 10.00
CA VAL A 78 -10.42 -5.57 10.96
C VAL A 78 -11.86 -5.70 11.49
N PRO A 79 -12.07 -5.81 12.82
CA PRO A 79 -13.40 -6.01 13.39
C PRO A 79 -14.41 -4.95 12.92
N GLY A 80 -15.61 -5.40 12.54
CA GLY A 80 -16.65 -4.52 12.00
C GLY A 80 -16.47 -4.14 10.52
N THR A 81 -15.49 -4.73 9.83
CA THR A 81 -15.26 -4.53 8.39
C THR A 81 -14.89 -5.86 7.70
N ASN A 82 -14.91 -5.87 6.37
CA ASN A 82 -14.39 -6.99 5.54
C ASN A 82 -12.95 -6.72 5.04
N ILE A 83 -12.20 -5.89 5.74
CA ILE A 83 -10.87 -5.41 5.33
C ILE A 83 -9.80 -6.28 5.96
N GLY A 84 -8.81 -6.70 5.16
CA GLY A 84 -7.71 -7.52 5.63
C GLY A 84 -6.75 -6.73 6.54
N VAL A 85 -6.35 -7.30 7.68
CA VAL A 85 -5.38 -6.63 8.57
C VAL A 85 -4.00 -6.53 7.92
N VAL A 86 -3.59 -7.58 7.19
CA VAL A 86 -2.28 -7.64 6.53
C VAL A 86 -2.07 -6.48 5.54
N PRO A 87 -2.96 -6.23 4.57
CA PRO A 87 -2.81 -5.11 3.64
C PRO A 87 -2.78 -3.74 4.33
N VAL A 88 -3.54 -3.54 5.41
CA VAL A 88 -3.48 -2.30 6.21
C VAL A 88 -2.10 -2.14 6.85
N LEU A 89 -1.59 -3.18 7.51
CA LEU A 89 -0.25 -3.15 8.11
C LEU A 89 0.84 -2.95 7.08
N GLN A 90 0.68 -3.53 5.88
CA GLN A 90 1.61 -3.36 4.77
C GLN A 90 1.80 -1.87 4.44
N TRP A 91 0.71 -1.12 4.31
CA TRP A 91 0.77 0.31 4.00
C TRP A 91 1.22 1.20 5.15
N LEU A 92 1.11 0.75 6.40
CA LEU A 92 1.64 1.47 7.55
C LEU A 92 3.16 1.26 7.73
N ILE A 93 3.68 0.08 7.35
CA ILE A 93 5.07 -0.31 7.63
C ILE A 93 5.96 -0.15 6.41
N LEU A 94 5.53 -0.61 5.23
CA LEU A 94 6.39 -0.66 4.04
C LEU A 94 6.86 0.72 3.55
N PRO A 95 6.04 1.79 3.53
CA PRO A 95 6.52 3.13 3.18
C PRO A 95 7.71 3.59 4.01
N ALA A 96 7.62 3.41 5.33
CA ALA A 96 8.69 3.79 6.25
C ALA A 96 9.93 2.92 6.06
N ALA A 97 9.74 1.60 5.91
CA ALA A 97 10.83 0.67 5.65
C ALA A 97 11.53 0.95 4.30
N ALA A 98 10.77 1.26 3.25
CA ALA A 98 11.29 1.60 1.93
C ALA A 98 12.10 2.90 1.97
N ALA A 99 11.59 3.93 2.65
CA ALA A 99 12.30 5.19 2.82
C ALA A 99 13.59 5.03 3.65
N TRP A 100 13.55 4.20 4.70
CA TRP A 100 14.73 3.86 5.48
C TRP A 100 15.77 3.08 4.66
N LEU A 101 15.34 2.14 3.82
CA LEU A 101 16.27 1.40 2.97
C LEU A 101 16.89 2.33 1.92
N ALA A 102 16.08 3.20 1.31
CA ALA A 102 16.54 4.17 0.33
C ALA A 102 17.59 5.13 0.90
N SER A 103 17.49 5.50 2.18
CA SER A 103 18.50 6.34 2.85
C SER A 103 19.80 5.61 3.17
N ARG A 104 19.84 4.26 3.12
CA ARG A 104 21.05 3.44 3.37
C ARG A 104 21.85 3.05 2.13
N VAL A 105 21.28 3.20 0.94
CA VAL A 105 21.93 2.84 -0.33
C VAL A 105 22.79 4.00 -0.88
N ARG A 106 22.83 5.14 -0.18
CA ARG A 106 23.76 6.25 -0.42
C ARG A 106 24.98 6.12 0.48
#